data_AF-A0A1G2M320-F1
#
_entry.id   AF-A0A1G2M320-F1
#
_cell.length_a   1.000
_cell.length_b   1.000
_cell.length_c   1.000
_cell.angle_alpha   90.00
_cell.angle_beta   90.00
_cell.angle_gamma   90.00
#
_symmetry.space_group_name_H-M   'P 1'
#
loop_
_entity.id
_entity.type
_entity.pdbx_description
1 polymer ?
#
loop_
_entity_poly.entity_id
_entity_poly.type
_entity_poly.pdbx_seq_one_letter_code
_entity_poly.pdbx_strand_id
1 'polypeptide(L)' 'MNIFNGSYKWRQIGLLKLSMLAIGIVIGANWPQVFVGYTTMLVVVAVVIGIYLGFVWFKK' A
#
# COMPACT_ATOMS: atom_id res chain seq x y z
N MET A 1 19.05 18.43 15.51
CA MET A 1 18.01 17.37 15.47
C MET A 1 18.00 16.80 14.06
N ASN A 2 18.50 15.58 13.89
CA ASN A 2 18.76 15.00 12.56
C ASN A 2 17.53 14.20 12.11
N ILE A 3 16.71 14.79 11.24
CA ILE A 3 15.40 14.24 10.80
C ILE A 3 15.57 12.92 9.99
N PHE A 4 16.80 12.65 9.52
CA PHE A 4 17.12 11.49 8.68
C PHE A 4 17.75 10.31 9.43
N ASN A 5 17.89 10.39 10.76
CA ASN A 5 18.63 9.40 11.56
C ASN A 5 17.75 8.69 12.60
N GLY A 6 16.52 8.34 12.20
CA GLY A 6 15.60 7.56 13.00
C GLY A 6 15.16 6.33 12.22
N SER A 7 15.80 5.18 12.46
CA SER A 7 15.23 3.89 12.06
C SER A 7 13.79 3.83 12.57
N TYR A 8 12.82 3.90 11.67
CA TYR A 8 11.42 3.77 12.04
C TYR A 8 11.26 2.50 12.87
N LYS A 9 10.78 2.63 14.12
CA LYS A 9 10.49 1.47 14.94
C LYS A 9 9.50 0.61 14.16
N TRP A 10 9.65 -0.72 14.18
CA TRP A 10 8.76 -1.66 13.48
C TRP A 10 7.26 -1.35 13.67
N ARG A 11 6.89 -0.80 14.84
CA ARG A 11 5.53 -0.33 15.14
C ARG A 11 5.08 0.88 14.31
N GLN A 12 5.96 1.83 14.01
CA GLN A 12 5.68 2.99 13.16
C GLN A 12 5.48 2.57 11.70
N ILE A 13 6.27 1.61 11.21
CA ILE A 13 6.09 1.03 9.87
C ILE A 13 4.76 0.29 9.78
N GLY A 14 4.39 -0.47 10.82
CA GLY A 14 3.09 -1.13 10.91
C GLY A 14 1.91 -0.15 10.86
N LEU A 15 1.99 0.93 11.65
CA LEU A 15 0.99 2.01 11.64
C LEU A 15 0.91 2.71 10.28
N LEU A 16 2.05 3.00 9.66
CA LEU A 16 2.10 3.63 8.33
C LEU A 16 1.38 2.77 7.28
N LYS A 17 1.62 1.46 7.27
CA LYS A 17 0.95 0.52 6.36
C LYS A 17 -0.57 0.52 6.55
N LEU A 18 -1.04 0.51 7.79
CA LEU A 18 -2.48 0.57 8.10
C LEU A 18 -3.12 1.89 7.67
N SER A 19 -2.46 3.02 7.94
CA SER A 19 -2.94 4.33 7.50
C SER A 19 -3.02 4.42 5.96
N MET A 20 -2.04 3.86 5.26
CA MET A 20 -2.00 3.85 3.79
C MET A 20 -3.14 3.00 3.20
N LEU A 21 -3.45 1.86 3.81
CA LEU A 21 -4.59 1.03 3.45
C LEU A 21 -5.92 1.76 3.68
N ALA A 22 -6.09 2.39 4.86
CA ALA A 22 -7.30 3.14 5.18
C ALA A 22 -7.55 4.30 4.20
N ILE A 23 -6.51 5.05 3.85
CA ILE A 23 -6.60 6.13 2.86
C ILE A 23 -7.01 5.58 1.48
N GLY A 24 -6.41 4.47 1.04
CA GLY A 24 -6.77 3.82 -0.21
C GLY A 24 -8.25 3.42 -0.28
N ILE A 25 -8.79 2.86 0.82
CA ILE A 25 -10.20 2.48 0.92
C ILE A 25 -11.11 3.71 0.86
N VAL A 26 -10.79 4.78 1.60
CA VAL A 26 -11.58 6.02 1.61
C VAL A 26 -11.59 6.67 0.23
N ILE A 27 -10.45 6.72 -0.47
CA ILE A 27 -10.37 7.28 -1.83
C ILE A 27 -11.20 6.42 -2.80
N GLY A 28 -11.03 5.09 -2.75
CA GLY A 28 -11.78 4.17 -3.61
C GLY A 28 -13.30 4.22 -3.39
N ALA A 29 -13.75 4.39 -2.14
CA ALA A 29 -15.16 4.47 -1.80
C ALA A 29 -15.82 5.80 -2.21
N ASN A 30 -15.10 6.92 -2.12
CA ASN A 30 -15.66 8.25 -2.40
C ASN A 30 -15.59 8.65 -3.88
N TRP A 31 -14.69 8.05 -4.67
CA TRP A 31 -14.46 8.43 -6.07
C TRP A 31 -14.77 7.31 -7.08
N PRO A 32 -15.93 6.61 -6.98
CA PRO A 32 -16.22 5.46 -7.82
C PRO A 32 -16.27 5.82 -9.31
N GLN A 33 -16.75 7.01 -9.66
CA GLN A 33 -16.83 7.46 -11.06
C GLN A 33 -15.47 7.50 -11.76
N VAL A 34 -14.40 7.81 -11.02
CA VAL A 34 -13.04 7.87 -11.56
C VAL A 34 -12.42 6.47 -11.64
N PHE A 35 -12.68 5.61 -10.65
CA PHE A 35 -11.98 4.34 -10.51
C PHE A 35 -12.71 3.13 -11.09
N VAL A 36 -14.04 3.19 -11.33
CA VAL A 36 -14.81 2.05 -11.87
C VAL A 36 -14.27 1.58 -13.22
N GLY A 37 -13.93 2.50 -14.13
CA GLY A 37 -13.35 2.16 -15.43
C GLY A 37 -11.96 1.51 -15.38
N TYR A 38 -11.20 1.79 -14.31
CA TYR A 38 -9.83 1.29 -14.13
C TYR A 38 -9.75 0.19 -13.06
N THR A 39 -10.87 -0.23 -12.46
CA THR A 39 -10.88 -1.15 -11.33
C THR A 39 -10.16 -2.45 -11.67
N THR A 40 -10.45 -3.03 -12.84
CA THR A 40 -9.79 -4.26 -13.30
C THR A 40 -8.27 -4.06 -13.43
N MET A 41 -7.83 -2.93 -13.98
CA MET A 41 -6.40 -2.63 -14.14
C MET A 41 -5.71 -2.42 -12.78
N LEU A 42 -6.35 -1.70 -11.85
CA LEU A 42 -5.85 -1.51 -10.49
C LEU A 42 -5.73 -2.85 -9.74
N VAL A 43 -6.71 -3.74 -9.88
CA VAL A 43 -6.67 -5.08 -9.27
C VAL A 43 -5.53 -5.90 -9.84
N VAL A 44 -5.33 -5.91 -11.17
CA VAL A 44 -4.22 -6.63 -11.80
C VAL A 44 -2.88 -6.12 -11.29
N VAL A 45 -2.68 -4.79 -11.22
CA VAL A 45 -1.46 -4.19 -10.68
C VAL A 45 -1.25 -4.57 -9.21
N ALA A 46 -2.31 -4.54 -8.40
CA ALA A 46 -2.25 -4.93 -6.99
C ALA A 46 -1.84 -6.40 -6.81
N VAL A 47 -2.39 -7.31 -7.64
CA VAL A 47 -2.05 -8.73 -7.63
C VAL A 47 -0.59 -8.96 -8.03
N VAL A 48 -0.12 -8.33 -9.11
CA VAL A 48 1.28 -8.46 -9.58
C VAL A 48 2.26 -7.95 -8.51
N ILE A 49 2.00 -6.79 -7.93
CA ILE A 49 2.83 -6.23 -6.84
C ILE A 49 2.79 -7.13 -5.60
N GLY A 50 1.62 -7.67 -5.25
CA GLY A 50 1.43 -8.57 -4.12
C GLY A 50 2.23 -9.87 -4.28
N ILE A 51 2.17 -10.49 -5.47
CA ILE A 51 2.94 -11.70 -5.80
C ILE A 51 4.44 -11.40 -5.76
N TYR A 52 4.88 -10.27 -6.34
CA TYR A 52 6.28 -9.88 -6.33
C TYR A 52 6.80 -9.64 -4.90
N LEU A 53 6.07 -8.89 -4.08
CA LEU A 53 6.42 -8.65 -2.69
C LEU A 53 6.44 -9.95 -1.88
N GLY A 54 5.47 -10.84 -2.08
CA GLY A 54 5.43 -12.16 -1.46
C GLY A 54 6.67 -12.98 -1.84
N PHE A 55 6.99 -13.04 -3.13
CA PHE A 55 8.17 -13.73 -3.64
C PHE A 55 9.48 -13.17 -3.04
N VAL A 56 9.65 -11.84 -3.02
CA VAL A 56 10.82 -11.18 -2.41
C VAL A 56 10.92 -11.48 -0.91
N TRP A 57 9.78 -11.54 -0.21
CA TRP A 57 9.74 -11.85 1.22
C TRP A 57 10.11 -13.31 1.50
N PHE A 58 9.65 -14.26 0.68
CA PHE A 58 10.05 -15.67 0.77
C PHE A 58 11.50 -15.94 0.34
N LYS A 59 12.08 -15.07 -0.48
CA LYS A 59 13.49 -15.19 -0.90
C LYS A 59 14.49 -14.66 0.13
N LYS A 60 14.02 -14.06 1.22
CA LYS A 60 14.82 -13.46 2.29
C LYS A 60 14.80 -14.34 3.52
#